data_AF-A0A7C4CN04-F1
#
_entry.id   AF-A0A7C4CN04-F1
#
_cell.length_a   1.000
_cell.length_b   1.000
_cell.length_c   1.000
_cell.angle_alpha   90.00
_cell.angle_beta   90.00
_cell.angle_gamma   90.00
#
_symmetry.space_group_name_H-M   'P 1'
#
loop_
_entity.id
_entity.type
_entity.pdbx_description
1 polymer ?
#
loop_
_entity_poly.entity_id
_entity_poly.type
_entity_poly.pdbx_seq_one_letter_code
_entity_poly.pdbx_strand_id
1 'polypeptide(L)'
;MLAVTMKISASNVIIANLTVQNLRELEQTGILISNAQNVYLSNLVIEYNYRGLIFHNVNNSRVFNCTLRENEYAVTLRAYSQNNTFVGNNIMKNQIGVWIEQSCNANWFYHNNFVNNNQQVDPVNRGTNTKWNNTYPIGGNYWSDYLGVDNNGDGIGDTPHTTGGATDYLPLMKPSKLLPPIAKFSISPPKPKIYDEVTFNATESYDLDGNIVGYIWNFGDGNTTITGNPIIKHNYSKCGKFNVTLTVTDNHGLKDSTTIQIQIDKLKSTITISAIPKTIYWGQEITIMGRLTPEKENQSIIIRYMRVDNSLQFTTWRNLTTVKTNSTGYYVHSWKPEKPAMYILAASWPGDDTTYGSSNKTDLITVEKLKSIITIKVEPEKLTLGQNITVKGNVTPLQENAVCVNITISNGSNTWNLTTQTDVFGDYTCIWTPPNIGNYTVKASWQGNEYVMPAESETKTFKVEQSSKPEGYTPYYTILVILVLTVLAIVIAFKFKRK
;
A
#
# COMPACT_ATOMS: atom_id res chain seq x y z
N MET A 1 -74.89 4.10 -7.02
CA MET A 1 -73.55 4.67 -7.26
C MET A 1 -73.69 5.64 -8.42
N LEU A 2 -73.23 6.89 -8.25
CA LEU A 2 -73.12 7.82 -9.38
C LEU A 2 -72.03 7.26 -10.31
N ALA A 3 -72.38 7.14 -11.58
CA ALA A 3 -71.46 6.83 -12.66
C ALA A 3 -70.30 7.84 -12.68
N VAL A 4 -69.04 7.39 -12.69
CA VAL A 4 -67.88 8.27 -12.77
C VAL A 4 -66.96 7.84 -13.91
N THR A 5 -66.69 8.79 -14.82
CA THR A 5 -65.63 8.66 -15.81
C THR A 5 -64.44 9.51 -15.39
N MET A 6 -63.27 8.89 -15.28
CA MET A 6 -62.01 9.61 -15.15
C MET A 6 -61.58 10.13 -16.51
N LYS A 7 -61.65 11.46 -16.71
CA LYS A 7 -61.26 12.11 -17.97
C LYS A 7 -59.91 12.80 -17.82
N ILE A 8 -58.97 12.48 -18.71
CA ILE A 8 -57.64 13.10 -18.78
C ILE A 8 -57.42 13.67 -20.19
N SER A 9 -56.96 14.92 -20.26
CA SER A 9 -56.60 15.58 -21.53
C SER A 9 -55.22 16.23 -21.49
N ALA A 10 -54.32 15.69 -20.68
CA ALA A 10 -52.96 16.20 -20.50
C ALA A 10 -51.92 15.19 -21.02
N SER A 11 -50.81 15.72 -21.54
CA SER A 11 -49.65 14.94 -22.02
C SER A 11 -48.58 14.80 -20.94
N ASN A 12 -47.69 13.82 -21.08
CA ASN A 12 -46.64 13.51 -20.10
C ASN A 12 -47.19 13.19 -18.71
N VAL A 13 -48.26 12.38 -18.67
CA VAL A 13 -48.97 12.02 -17.45
C VAL A 13 -48.64 10.59 -17.07
N ILE A 14 -48.44 10.36 -15.77
CA ILE A 14 -48.33 9.02 -15.18
C ILE A 14 -49.56 8.80 -14.30
N ILE A 15 -50.25 7.68 -14.51
CA ILE A 15 -51.38 7.25 -13.68
C ILE A 15 -51.09 5.82 -13.24
N ALA A 16 -51.05 5.61 -11.92
CA ALA A 16 -50.74 4.29 -11.39
C ALA A 16 -51.46 3.98 -10.09
N ASN A 17 -51.63 2.68 -9.82
CA ASN A 17 -52.11 2.13 -8.54
C ASN A 17 -53.54 2.56 -8.18
N LEU A 18 -54.48 2.48 -9.12
CA LEU A 18 -55.88 2.86 -8.91
C LEU A 18 -56.83 1.76 -9.39
N THR A 19 -58.01 1.69 -8.77
CA THR A 19 -59.13 0.88 -9.23
C THR A 19 -60.23 1.78 -9.76
N VAL A 20 -60.71 1.50 -10.97
CA VAL A 20 -61.79 2.23 -11.65
C VAL A 20 -62.91 1.23 -11.95
N GLN A 21 -64.02 1.42 -11.26
CA GLN A 21 -65.17 0.54 -11.27
C GLN A 21 -66.45 1.34 -11.51
N ASN A 22 -67.30 0.85 -12.41
CA ASN A 22 -68.65 1.37 -12.62
C ASN A 22 -69.68 0.22 -12.57
N LEU A 23 -70.90 0.48 -13.05
CA LEU A 23 -71.89 -0.53 -13.38
C LEU A 23 -72.03 -0.59 -14.90
N ARG A 24 -71.73 -1.76 -15.49
CA ARG A 24 -71.63 -1.96 -16.94
C ARG A 24 -72.90 -1.56 -17.69
N GLU A 25 -74.06 -1.76 -17.07
CA GLU A 25 -75.40 -1.45 -17.61
C GLU A 25 -75.67 0.06 -17.79
N LEU A 26 -74.87 0.93 -17.19
CA LEU A 26 -75.06 2.38 -17.25
C LEU A 26 -74.34 3.05 -18.44
N GLU A 27 -73.79 2.25 -19.36
CA GLU A 27 -73.05 2.70 -20.55
C GLU A 27 -71.85 3.62 -20.27
N GLN A 28 -71.27 3.51 -19.07
CA GLN A 28 -70.21 4.42 -18.61
C GLN A 28 -68.82 4.02 -19.06
N THR A 29 -67.99 5.04 -19.27
CA THR A 29 -66.56 4.87 -19.47
C THR A 29 -65.82 4.91 -18.14
N GLY A 30 -64.89 3.99 -17.91
CA GLY A 30 -64.00 4.00 -16.76
C GLY A 30 -62.98 5.13 -16.89
N ILE A 31 -62.01 4.96 -17.80
CA ILE A 31 -60.97 5.95 -18.07
C ILE A 31 -61.05 6.41 -19.53
N LEU A 32 -61.16 7.73 -19.72
CA LEU A 32 -61.07 8.38 -21.03
C LEU A 32 -59.85 9.29 -21.06
N ILE A 33 -58.93 9.00 -21.98
CA ILE A 33 -57.78 9.85 -22.29
C ILE A 33 -57.99 10.44 -23.68
N SER A 34 -57.92 11.76 -23.78
CA SER A 34 -58.19 12.48 -25.03
C SER A 34 -57.15 13.53 -25.35
N ASN A 35 -56.71 13.60 -26.62
CA ASN A 35 -55.79 14.64 -27.12
C ASN A 35 -54.49 14.74 -26.30
N ALA A 36 -53.79 13.61 -26.13
CA ALA A 36 -52.62 13.52 -25.27
C ALA A 36 -51.47 12.72 -25.91
N GLN A 37 -50.25 12.93 -25.44
CA GLN A 37 -49.10 12.12 -25.80
C GLN A 37 -48.25 11.78 -24.57
N ASN A 38 -47.46 10.71 -24.68
CA ASN A 38 -46.54 10.25 -23.61
C ASN A 38 -47.29 9.99 -22.29
N VAL A 39 -48.42 9.30 -22.36
CA VAL A 39 -49.20 8.90 -21.17
C VAL A 39 -48.78 7.50 -20.74
N TYR A 40 -48.52 7.33 -19.45
CA TYR A 40 -48.10 6.05 -18.87
C TYR A 40 -49.13 5.58 -17.85
N LEU A 41 -49.79 4.46 -18.15
CA LEU A 41 -50.76 3.82 -17.27
C LEU A 41 -50.17 2.53 -16.73
N SER A 42 -50.16 2.37 -15.40
CA SER A 42 -49.66 1.13 -14.80
C SER A 42 -50.37 0.70 -13.52
N ASN A 43 -50.36 -0.60 -13.22
CA ASN A 43 -50.93 -1.15 -11.98
C ASN A 43 -52.39 -0.72 -11.76
N LEU A 44 -53.18 -0.59 -12.84
CA LEU A 44 -54.57 -0.20 -12.77
C LEU A 44 -55.48 -1.42 -12.77
N VAL A 45 -56.61 -1.34 -12.07
CA VAL A 45 -57.71 -2.30 -12.20
C VAL A 45 -58.92 -1.56 -12.78
N ILE A 46 -59.37 -1.94 -13.97
CA ILE A 46 -60.48 -1.29 -14.68
C ILE A 46 -61.56 -2.33 -14.93
N GLU A 47 -62.68 -2.22 -14.20
CA GLU A 47 -63.69 -3.28 -14.18
C GLU A 47 -65.14 -2.82 -14.19
N TYR A 48 -66.01 -3.68 -14.72
CA TYR A 48 -67.47 -3.46 -14.78
C TYR A 48 -67.87 -2.14 -15.48
N ASN A 49 -67.11 -1.71 -16.48
CA ASN A 49 -67.44 -0.54 -17.29
C ASN A 49 -68.05 -0.96 -18.64
N TYR A 50 -68.81 -0.07 -19.27
CA TYR A 50 -69.14 -0.26 -20.69
C TYR A 50 -67.87 -0.09 -21.54
N ARG A 51 -67.12 0.99 -21.34
CA ARG A 51 -65.75 1.09 -21.91
C ARG A 51 -64.76 1.21 -20.78
N GLY A 52 -63.88 0.24 -20.64
CA GLY A 52 -62.83 0.24 -19.62
C GLY A 52 -61.88 1.41 -19.82
N LEU A 53 -61.03 1.30 -20.84
CA LEU A 53 -60.08 2.34 -21.22
C LEU A 53 -60.35 2.83 -22.64
N ILE A 54 -60.47 4.15 -22.82
CA ILE A 54 -60.54 4.81 -24.11
C ILE A 54 -59.33 5.70 -24.31
N PHE A 55 -58.62 5.49 -25.41
CA PHE A 55 -57.70 6.46 -26.00
C PHE A 55 -58.39 7.10 -27.22
N HIS A 56 -58.54 8.41 -27.18
CA HIS A 56 -59.09 9.23 -28.25
C HIS A 56 -58.04 10.25 -28.69
N ASN A 57 -57.44 10.08 -29.86
CA ASN A 57 -56.29 10.90 -30.29
C ASN A 57 -55.16 10.91 -29.24
N VAL A 58 -54.70 9.72 -28.86
CA VAL A 58 -53.59 9.53 -27.91
C VAL A 58 -52.43 8.87 -28.60
N ASN A 59 -51.23 9.41 -28.44
CA ASN A 59 -50.04 8.96 -29.16
C ASN A 59 -48.84 8.67 -28.26
N ASN A 60 -47.92 7.80 -28.70
CA ASN A 60 -46.64 7.52 -28.03
C ASN A 60 -46.79 7.17 -26.53
N SER A 61 -47.88 6.48 -26.19
CA SER A 61 -48.26 6.20 -24.79
C SER A 61 -48.12 4.73 -24.47
N ARG A 62 -47.98 4.39 -23.18
CA ARG A 62 -47.76 3.01 -22.72
C ARG A 62 -48.76 2.61 -21.64
N VAL A 63 -49.33 1.42 -21.78
CA VAL A 63 -50.21 0.81 -20.79
C VAL A 63 -49.62 -0.54 -20.41
N PHE A 64 -49.30 -0.71 -19.13
CA PHE A 64 -48.61 -1.93 -18.69
C PHE A 64 -49.01 -2.39 -17.29
N ASN A 65 -48.92 -3.69 -17.03
CA ASN A 65 -49.28 -4.28 -15.74
C ASN A 65 -50.68 -3.88 -15.23
N CYS A 66 -51.63 -3.63 -16.13
CA CYS A 66 -53.01 -3.31 -15.79
C CYS A 66 -53.90 -4.54 -15.92
N THR A 67 -54.99 -4.59 -15.16
CA THR A 67 -56.04 -5.59 -15.26
C THR A 67 -57.32 -4.93 -15.74
N LEU A 68 -57.77 -5.28 -16.94
CA LEU A 68 -59.01 -4.80 -17.54
C LEU A 68 -59.98 -5.99 -17.65
N ARG A 69 -60.99 -6.03 -16.78
CA ARG A 69 -61.88 -7.19 -16.67
C ARG A 69 -63.36 -6.88 -16.55
N GLU A 70 -64.22 -7.80 -16.99
CA GLU A 70 -65.68 -7.68 -16.84
C GLU A 70 -66.28 -6.41 -17.48
N ASN A 71 -65.62 -5.84 -18.49
CA ASN A 71 -66.11 -4.68 -19.24
C ASN A 71 -66.86 -5.12 -20.52
N GLU A 72 -67.69 -4.24 -21.10
CA GLU A 72 -68.18 -4.49 -22.47
C GLU A 72 -67.00 -4.41 -23.45
N TYR A 73 -66.26 -3.30 -23.43
CA TYR A 73 -65.01 -3.12 -24.17
C TYR A 73 -63.88 -2.87 -23.18
N ALA A 74 -62.86 -3.74 -23.16
CA ALA A 74 -61.73 -3.53 -22.25
C ALA A 74 -60.87 -2.34 -22.69
N VAL A 75 -60.37 -2.38 -23.93
CA VAL A 75 -59.58 -1.30 -24.55
C VAL A 75 -60.25 -0.79 -25.82
N THR A 76 -60.36 0.52 -25.93
CA THR A 76 -60.86 1.24 -27.11
C THR A 76 -59.81 2.23 -27.60
N LEU A 77 -59.38 2.12 -28.86
CA LEU A 77 -58.57 3.14 -29.53
C LEU A 77 -59.39 3.83 -30.63
N ARG A 78 -59.41 5.16 -30.63
CA ARG A 78 -60.20 6.01 -31.55
C ARG A 78 -59.45 7.25 -32.00
N ALA A 79 -59.96 7.86 -33.07
CA ALA A 79 -59.56 9.17 -33.55
C ALA A 79 -58.03 9.31 -33.72
N TYR A 80 -57.43 8.48 -34.58
CA TYR A 80 -56.00 8.53 -34.88
C TYR A 80 -55.08 8.34 -33.65
N SER A 81 -55.43 7.44 -32.73
CA SER A 81 -54.51 7.02 -31.66
C SER A 81 -53.44 6.09 -32.21
N GLN A 82 -52.17 6.47 -32.10
CA GLN A 82 -51.05 5.86 -32.83
C GLN A 82 -49.81 5.62 -31.95
N ASN A 83 -48.99 4.66 -32.35
CA ASN A 83 -47.70 4.37 -31.69
C ASN A 83 -47.83 4.12 -30.18
N ASN A 84 -48.98 3.60 -29.73
CA ASN A 84 -49.18 3.24 -28.33
C ASN A 84 -48.78 1.79 -28.11
N THR A 85 -48.24 1.49 -26.93
CA THR A 85 -47.81 0.14 -26.54
C THR A 85 -48.61 -0.37 -25.36
N PHE A 86 -49.27 -1.49 -25.54
CA PHE A 86 -49.97 -2.25 -24.51
C PHE A 86 -49.17 -3.52 -24.24
N VAL A 87 -48.60 -3.63 -23.04
CA VAL A 87 -47.67 -4.72 -22.69
C VAL A 87 -47.89 -5.25 -21.28
N GLY A 88 -47.91 -6.56 -21.08
CA GLY A 88 -48.01 -7.13 -19.73
C GLY A 88 -49.36 -6.90 -19.05
N ASN A 89 -50.45 -6.67 -19.80
CA ASN A 89 -51.78 -6.43 -19.23
C ASN A 89 -52.61 -7.71 -19.17
N ASN A 90 -53.48 -7.81 -18.18
CA ASN A 90 -54.49 -8.86 -18.06
C ASN A 90 -55.83 -8.35 -18.61
N ILE A 91 -56.20 -8.78 -19.81
CA ILE A 91 -57.45 -8.40 -20.49
C ILE A 91 -58.37 -9.61 -20.47
N MET A 92 -59.33 -9.64 -19.55
CA MET A 92 -60.07 -10.89 -19.27
C MET A 92 -61.56 -10.73 -18.99
N LYS A 93 -62.37 -11.70 -19.43
CA LYS A 93 -63.82 -11.74 -19.18
C LYS A 93 -64.59 -10.50 -19.67
N ASN A 94 -64.10 -9.85 -20.72
CA ASN A 94 -64.80 -8.74 -21.37
C ASN A 94 -65.67 -9.27 -22.51
N GLN A 95 -66.67 -8.51 -22.99
CA GLN A 95 -67.33 -8.89 -24.26
C GLN A 95 -66.35 -8.78 -25.42
N ILE A 96 -65.66 -7.65 -25.50
CA ILE A 96 -64.62 -7.39 -26.48
C ILE A 96 -63.36 -6.97 -25.74
N GLY A 97 -62.29 -7.73 -25.90
CA GLY A 97 -60.98 -7.43 -25.30
C GLY A 97 -60.44 -6.11 -25.85
N VAL A 98 -60.27 -6.04 -27.17
CA VAL A 98 -59.71 -4.86 -27.85
C VAL A 98 -60.56 -4.46 -29.05
N TRP A 99 -60.91 -3.17 -29.11
CA TRP A 99 -61.58 -2.53 -30.24
C TRP A 99 -60.75 -1.32 -30.70
N ILE A 100 -60.41 -1.26 -31.99
CA ILE A 100 -59.52 -0.23 -32.55
C ILE A 100 -60.13 0.32 -33.83
N GLU A 101 -60.45 1.61 -33.84
CA GLU A 101 -60.96 2.29 -35.03
C GLU A 101 -59.97 2.20 -36.21
N GLN A 102 -60.47 2.08 -37.44
CA GLN A 102 -59.62 1.92 -38.64
C GLN A 102 -58.61 3.07 -38.84
N SER A 103 -58.93 4.27 -38.34
CA SER A 103 -58.06 5.46 -38.36
C SER A 103 -56.84 5.36 -37.43
N CYS A 104 -56.87 4.44 -36.45
CA CYS A 104 -55.78 4.21 -35.52
C CYS A 104 -54.76 3.25 -36.15
N ASN A 105 -53.47 3.56 -36.00
CA ASN A 105 -52.41 2.80 -36.65
C ASN A 105 -51.18 2.58 -35.77
N ALA A 106 -50.34 1.61 -36.18
CA ALA A 106 -49.02 1.37 -35.58
C ALA A 106 -49.03 1.21 -34.05
N ASN A 107 -50.12 0.69 -33.49
CA ASN A 107 -50.21 0.35 -32.07
C ASN A 107 -49.67 -1.07 -31.84
N TRP A 108 -49.09 -1.32 -30.67
CA TRP A 108 -48.42 -2.56 -30.32
C TRP A 108 -49.11 -3.22 -29.14
N PHE A 109 -49.44 -4.49 -29.28
CA PHE A 109 -49.97 -5.37 -28.24
C PHE A 109 -49.08 -6.61 -28.20
N TYR A 110 -48.28 -6.77 -27.15
CA TYR A 110 -47.47 -7.97 -26.93
C TYR A 110 -47.38 -8.26 -25.42
N HIS A 111 -47.11 -9.50 -25.03
CA HIS A 111 -47.05 -9.93 -23.64
C HIS A 111 -48.31 -9.65 -22.80
N ASN A 112 -49.47 -9.46 -23.43
CA ASN A 112 -50.73 -9.36 -22.70
C ASN A 112 -51.37 -10.74 -22.54
N ASN A 113 -52.25 -10.87 -21.54
CA ASN A 113 -53.03 -12.07 -21.26
C ASN A 113 -54.49 -11.83 -21.66
N PHE A 114 -54.87 -12.36 -22.82
CA PHE A 114 -56.24 -12.33 -23.33
C PHE A 114 -57.00 -13.57 -22.88
N VAL A 115 -57.79 -13.45 -21.82
CA VAL A 115 -58.37 -14.62 -21.13
C VAL A 115 -59.89 -14.56 -21.05
N ASN A 116 -60.56 -15.53 -21.68
CA ASN A 116 -62.00 -15.73 -21.61
C ASN A 116 -62.82 -14.46 -21.96
N ASN A 117 -62.35 -13.64 -22.91
CA ASN A 117 -63.20 -12.61 -23.50
C ASN A 117 -64.14 -13.27 -24.53
N ASN A 118 -65.37 -12.77 -24.70
CA ASN A 118 -66.28 -13.32 -25.72
C ASN A 118 -65.71 -13.15 -27.13
N GLN A 119 -65.05 -12.02 -27.37
CA GLN A 119 -64.18 -11.77 -28.51
C GLN A 119 -62.87 -11.18 -27.99
N GLN A 120 -61.75 -11.82 -28.32
CA GLN A 120 -60.43 -11.31 -27.92
C GLN A 120 -60.13 -9.96 -28.59
N VAL A 121 -60.43 -9.87 -29.89
CA VAL A 121 -60.30 -8.67 -30.72
C VAL A 121 -61.54 -8.51 -31.60
N ASP A 122 -62.02 -7.28 -31.79
CA ASP A 122 -63.16 -7.00 -32.67
C ASP A 122 -62.84 -7.37 -34.14
N PRO A 123 -63.74 -8.10 -34.84
CA PRO A 123 -63.47 -8.63 -36.17
C PRO A 123 -63.50 -7.60 -37.30
N VAL A 124 -64.01 -6.39 -37.04
CA VAL A 124 -64.15 -5.32 -38.04
C VAL A 124 -63.19 -4.18 -37.74
N ASN A 125 -63.11 -3.79 -36.47
CA ASN A 125 -62.39 -2.61 -35.98
C ASN A 125 -61.15 -3.05 -35.20
N ARG A 126 -60.07 -3.31 -35.94
CA ARG A 126 -58.75 -3.73 -35.39
C ARG A 126 -57.61 -2.75 -35.71
N GLY A 127 -57.95 -1.58 -36.24
CA GLY A 127 -56.99 -0.59 -36.71
C GLY A 127 -56.17 -1.06 -37.91
N THR A 128 -55.29 -0.19 -38.38
CA THR A 128 -54.37 -0.48 -39.50
C THR A 128 -52.96 -0.69 -38.98
N ASN A 129 -52.27 -1.74 -39.46
CA ASN A 129 -50.88 -2.02 -39.06
C ASN A 129 -50.65 -2.15 -37.55
N THR A 130 -51.67 -2.59 -36.79
CA THR A 130 -51.51 -2.96 -35.38
C THR A 130 -50.63 -4.22 -35.29
N LYS A 131 -49.60 -4.18 -34.44
CA LYS A 131 -48.71 -5.31 -34.18
C LYS A 131 -49.21 -6.10 -32.97
N TRP A 132 -49.41 -7.40 -33.14
CA TRP A 132 -49.90 -8.30 -32.10
C TRP A 132 -48.80 -9.22 -31.53
N ASN A 133 -47.56 -8.98 -31.94
CA ASN A 133 -46.40 -9.63 -31.36
C ASN A 133 -45.17 -8.72 -31.51
N ASN A 134 -44.17 -9.00 -30.68
CA ASN A 134 -42.83 -8.47 -30.85
C ASN A 134 -41.96 -9.47 -31.64
N THR A 135 -40.66 -9.24 -31.75
CA THR A 135 -39.72 -10.13 -32.44
C THR A 135 -39.32 -11.31 -31.57
N TYR A 136 -38.94 -12.44 -32.18
CA TYR A 136 -38.31 -13.56 -31.46
C TYR A 136 -36.98 -13.11 -30.82
N PRO A 137 -36.64 -13.55 -29.58
CA PRO A 137 -37.38 -14.48 -28.72
C PRO A 137 -38.31 -13.80 -27.70
N ILE A 138 -38.67 -12.53 -27.88
CA ILE A 138 -39.58 -11.81 -26.97
C ILE A 138 -40.96 -12.46 -27.05
N GLY A 139 -41.49 -12.60 -28.28
CA GLY A 139 -42.77 -13.26 -28.52
C GLY A 139 -43.97 -12.31 -28.56
N GLY A 140 -45.17 -12.88 -28.44
CA GLY A 140 -46.45 -12.25 -28.65
C GLY A 140 -47.30 -12.18 -27.39
N ASN A 141 -48.60 -12.37 -27.52
CA ASN A 141 -49.55 -12.39 -26.40
C ASN A 141 -49.93 -13.82 -26.02
N TYR A 142 -50.40 -14.00 -24.79
CA TYR A 142 -51.09 -15.21 -24.40
C TYR A 142 -52.58 -15.08 -24.73
N TRP A 143 -53.13 -16.11 -25.37
CA TRP A 143 -54.56 -16.20 -25.70
C TRP A 143 -55.14 -17.47 -25.10
N SER A 144 -56.20 -17.36 -24.28
CA SER A 144 -56.82 -18.52 -23.64
C SER A 144 -57.46 -19.52 -24.62
N ASP A 145 -57.72 -19.06 -25.85
CA ASP A 145 -58.26 -19.80 -26.98
C ASP A 145 -57.17 -20.23 -27.98
N TYR A 146 -55.89 -20.03 -27.67
CA TYR A 146 -54.79 -20.56 -28.48
C TYR A 146 -54.62 -22.07 -28.24
N LEU A 147 -54.70 -22.84 -29.33
CA LEU A 147 -54.60 -24.30 -29.34
C LEU A 147 -53.38 -24.80 -30.15
N GLY A 148 -52.41 -23.92 -30.40
CA GLY A 148 -51.24 -24.27 -31.18
C GLY A 148 -50.24 -25.15 -30.44
N VAL A 149 -49.13 -25.44 -31.11
CA VAL A 149 -48.05 -26.28 -30.60
C VAL A 149 -46.78 -25.48 -30.39
N ASP A 150 -45.96 -25.94 -29.46
CA ASP A 150 -44.61 -25.46 -29.17
C ASP A 150 -43.68 -26.68 -29.27
N ASN A 151 -43.10 -26.87 -30.46
CA ASN A 151 -42.30 -28.06 -30.76
C ASN A 151 -40.88 -27.95 -30.20
N ASN A 152 -40.37 -26.73 -30.04
CA ASN A 152 -39.01 -26.50 -29.55
C ASN A 152 -38.95 -26.34 -28.01
N GLY A 153 -40.11 -26.21 -27.35
CA GLY A 153 -40.26 -26.11 -25.90
C GLY A 153 -39.81 -24.76 -25.33
N ASP A 154 -39.73 -23.71 -26.15
CA ASP A 154 -39.26 -22.38 -25.72
C ASP A 154 -40.36 -21.53 -25.06
N GLY A 155 -41.60 -22.02 -25.04
CA GLY A 155 -42.77 -21.34 -24.47
C GLY A 155 -43.50 -20.41 -25.44
N ILE A 156 -43.04 -20.30 -26.68
CA ILE A 156 -43.66 -19.58 -27.79
C ILE A 156 -44.27 -20.60 -28.75
N GLY A 157 -45.49 -20.35 -29.19
CA GLY A 157 -46.18 -21.19 -30.14
C GLY A 157 -45.64 -21.04 -31.56
N ASP A 158 -45.39 -22.17 -32.23
CA ASP A 158 -44.88 -22.26 -33.60
C ASP A 158 -45.95 -22.00 -34.67
N THR A 159 -47.21 -21.89 -34.25
CA THR A 159 -48.34 -21.64 -35.16
C THR A 159 -48.94 -20.26 -34.87
N PRO A 160 -49.10 -19.38 -35.88
CA PRO A 160 -49.73 -18.08 -35.67
C PRO A 160 -51.15 -18.21 -35.11
N HIS A 161 -51.50 -17.37 -34.13
CA HIS A 161 -52.88 -17.24 -33.66
C HIS A 161 -53.58 -16.12 -34.41
N THR A 162 -54.75 -16.39 -34.99
CA THR A 162 -55.57 -15.38 -35.67
C THR A 162 -56.94 -15.27 -35.02
N THR A 163 -57.31 -14.06 -34.57
CA THR A 163 -58.59 -13.76 -33.93
C THR A 163 -59.09 -12.39 -34.38
N GLY A 164 -60.35 -12.27 -34.79
CA GLY A 164 -60.90 -11.01 -35.29
C GLY A 164 -60.16 -10.39 -36.49
N GLY A 165 -59.39 -11.19 -37.24
CA GLY A 165 -58.52 -10.72 -38.33
C GLY A 165 -57.22 -10.05 -37.86
N ALA A 166 -56.93 -10.05 -36.56
CA ALA A 166 -55.61 -9.81 -35.99
C ALA A 166 -54.80 -11.11 -35.99
N THR A 167 -53.51 -11.04 -36.33
CA THR A 167 -52.62 -12.21 -36.32
C THR A 167 -51.43 -11.93 -35.42
N ASP A 168 -51.29 -12.77 -34.40
CA ASP A 168 -50.12 -12.90 -33.55
C ASP A 168 -49.26 -14.04 -34.11
N TYR A 169 -48.06 -13.73 -34.57
CA TYR A 169 -47.16 -14.73 -35.18
C TYR A 169 -46.33 -15.50 -34.16
N LEU A 170 -46.26 -15.04 -32.90
CA LEU A 170 -45.45 -15.64 -31.84
C LEU A 170 -46.28 -15.77 -30.54
N PRO A 171 -47.48 -16.39 -30.58
CA PRO A 171 -48.35 -16.45 -29.42
C PRO A 171 -47.68 -17.20 -28.26
N LEU A 172 -47.88 -16.76 -27.03
CA LEU A 172 -47.29 -17.40 -25.85
C LEU A 172 -48.10 -18.64 -25.45
N MET A 173 -47.42 -19.72 -25.08
CA MET A 173 -48.07 -20.97 -24.63
C MET A 173 -48.66 -20.87 -23.22
N LYS A 174 -48.21 -19.91 -22.43
CA LYS A 174 -48.64 -19.68 -21.05
C LYS A 174 -48.87 -18.19 -20.81
N PRO A 175 -49.67 -17.82 -19.80
CA PRO A 175 -49.85 -16.42 -19.42
C PRO A 175 -48.51 -15.70 -19.26
N SER A 176 -48.38 -14.58 -19.95
CA SER A 176 -47.27 -13.65 -19.88
C SER A 176 -47.14 -13.05 -18.49
N LYS A 177 -45.89 -12.86 -18.06
CA LYS A 177 -45.48 -12.06 -16.91
C LYS A 177 -44.35 -11.15 -17.36
N LEU A 178 -44.43 -9.86 -17.03
CA LEU A 178 -43.31 -8.93 -17.29
C LEU A 178 -42.03 -9.45 -16.62
N LEU A 179 -40.93 -9.40 -17.37
CA LEU A 179 -39.65 -9.90 -16.91
C LEU A 179 -38.85 -8.77 -16.26
N PRO A 180 -38.14 -9.03 -15.14
CA PRO A 180 -37.21 -8.04 -14.62
C PRO A 180 -36.03 -7.85 -15.58
N PRO A 181 -35.34 -6.70 -15.52
CA PRO A 181 -34.10 -6.51 -16.25
C PRO A 181 -33.03 -7.51 -15.74
N ILE A 182 -31.91 -7.61 -16.44
CA ILE A 182 -30.76 -8.42 -16.03
C ILE A 182 -29.58 -7.47 -15.73
N ALA A 183 -29.16 -7.46 -14.47
CA ALA A 183 -28.06 -6.63 -14.00
C ALA A 183 -26.70 -7.26 -14.33
N LYS A 184 -25.85 -6.53 -15.03
CA LYS A 184 -24.45 -6.92 -15.32
C LYS A 184 -23.53 -5.71 -15.23
N PHE A 185 -22.36 -5.89 -14.63
CA PHE A 185 -21.33 -4.86 -14.69
C PHE A 185 -19.91 -5.42 -14.63
N SER A 186 -18.97 -4.59 -15.08
CA SER A 186 -17.54 -4.79 -14.98
C SER A 186 -16.85 -3.67 -14.19
N ILE A 187 -15.63 -3.95 -13.73
CA ILE A 187 -14.84 -3.05 -12.88
C ILE A 187 -13.46 -2.85 -13.53
N SER A 188 -12.97 -1.61 -13.56
CA SER A 188 -11.63 -1.28 -14.02
C SER A 188 -10.97 -0.20 -13.16
N PRO A 189 -9.70 -0.35 -12.74
CA PRO A 189 -8.83 -1.50 -12.98
C PRO A 189 -9.22 -2.72 -12.11
N PRO A 190 -8.77 -3.95 -12.42
CA PRO A 190 -9.14 -5.17 -11.69
C PRO A 190 -8.48 -5.31 -10.30
N LYS A 191 -7.39 -4.57 -10.04
CA LYS A 191 -6.66 -4.56 -8.77
C LYS A 191 -6.34 -3.11 -8.36
N PRO A 192 -7.36 -2.31 -8.04
CA PRO A 192 -7.16 -0.93 -7.62
C PRO A 192 -6.53 -0.87 -6.24
N LYS A 193 -5.85 0.23 -5.97
CA LYS A 193 -5.34 0.59 -4.65
C LYS A 193 -6.22 1.68 -4.04
N ILE A 194 -6.01 1.91 -2.75
CA ILE A 194 -6.58 3.08 -2.08
C ILE A 194 -6.32 4.36 -2.89
N TYR A 195 -7.33 5.21 -3.00
CA TYR A 195 -7.36 6.46 -3.78
C TYR A 195 -7.31 6.33 -5.31
N ASP A 196 -7.13 5.12 -5.87
CA ASP A 196 -7.30 4.94 -7.32
C ASP A 196 -8.76 5.25 -7.73
N GLU A 197 -8.93 5.84 -8.90
CA GLU A 197 -10.23 6.02 -9.52
C GLU A 197 -10.67 4.68 -10.14
N VAL A 198 -11.77 4.11 -9.62
CA VAL A 198 -12.34 2.85 -10.10
C VAL A 198 -13.56 3.14 -10.95
N THR A 199 -13.56 2.67 -12.19
CA THR A 199 -14.69 2.76 -13.11
C THR A 199 -15.55 1.50 -13.02
N PHE A 200 -16.85 1.70 -12.84
CA PHE A 200 -17.89 0.68 -12.85
C PHE A 200 -18.74 0.86 -14.10
N ASN A 201 -18.84 -0.20 -14.91
CA ASN A 201 -19.52 -0.14 -16.20
C ASN A 201 -20.65 -1.16 -16.27
N ALA A 202 -21.89 -0.68 -16.29
CA ALA A 202 -23.11 -1.48 -16.41
C ALA A 202 -23.71 -1.53 -17.83
N THR A 203 -22.98 -1.15 -18.89
CA THR A 203 -23.51 -1.12 -20.27
C THR A 203 -23.92 -2.49 -20.80
N GLU A 204 -23.50 -3.58 -20.16
CA GLU A 204 -23.93 -4.96 -20.50
C GLU A 204 -25.23 -5.38 -19.80
N SER A 205 -25.79 -4.54 -18.93
CA SER A 205 -27.15 -4.77 -18.40
C SER A 205 -28.16 -4.58 -19.53
N TYR A 206 -29.21 -5.40 -19.54
CA TYR A 206 -30.26 -5.33 -20.56
C TYR A 206 -31.60 -5.77 -19.99
N ASP A 207 -32.66 -5.48 -20.73
CA ASP A 207 -34.02 -5.89 -20.45
C ASP A 207 -34.61 -6.52 -21.72
N LEU A 208 -35.34 -7.63 -21.57
CA LEU A 208 -35.84 -8.42 -22.70
C LEU A 208 -37.17 -7.89 -23.24
N ASP A 209 -38.03 -7.32 -22.40
CA ASP A 209 -39.35 -6.82 -22.78
C ASP A 209 -39.51 -5.31 -22.53
N GLY A 210 -38.42 -4.64 -22.14
CA GLY A 210 -38.38 -3.20 -21.89
C GLY A 210 -37.00 -2.56 -22.09
N ASN A 211 -36.75 -1.47 -21.37
CA ASN A 211 -35.48 -0.75 -21.37
C ASN A 211 -35.12 -0.34 -19.94
N ILE A 212 -33.83 -0.32 -19.62
CA ILE A 212 -33.33 0.15 -18.32
C ILE A 212 -33.44 1.68 -18.23
N VAL A 213 -34.01 2.17 -17.13
CA VAL A 213 -34.22 3.61 -16.87
C VAL A 213 -33.47 4.14 -15.66
N GLY A 214 -32.88 3.27 -14.84
CA GLY A 214 -32.16 3.69 -13.64
C GLY A 214 -31.15 2.68 -13.13
N TYR A 215 -30.07 3.21 -12.54
CA TYR A 215 -28.98 2.48 -11.93
C TYR A 215 -28.79 2.97 -10.49
N ILE A 216 -28.71 2.05 -9.54
CA ILE A 216 -28.34 2.33 -8.15
C ILE A 216 -27.07 1.53 -7.85
N TRP A 217 -26.02 2.24 -7.48
CA TRP A 217 -24.74 1.68 -7.07
C TRP A 217 -24.60 1.76 -5.56
N ASN A 218 -24.26 0.65 -4.92
CA ASN A 218 -23.78 0.61 -3.55
C ASN A 218 -22.35 0.07 -3.58
N PHE A 219 -21.38 0.89 -3.18
CA PHE A 219 -19.96 0.53 -3.27
C PHE A 219 -19.46 -0.31 -2.08
N GLY A 220 -20.31 -0.58 -1.09
CA GLY A 220 -19.98 -1.40 0.08
C GLY A 220 -19.10 -0.69 1.12
N ASP A 221 -18.74 0.57 0.90
CA ASP A 221 -17.97 1.43 1.81
C ASP A 221 -18.85 2.44 2.58
N GLY A 222 -20.18 2.32 2.44
CA GLY A 222 -21.18 3.23 2.98
C GLY A 222 -21.69 4.26 1.98
N ASN A 223 -21.07 4.38 0.80
CA ASN A 223 -21.53 5.29 -0.25
C ASN A 223 -22.48 4.59 -1.24
N THR A 224 -23.52 5.34 -1.65
CA THR A 224 -24.47 4.92 -2.67
C THR A 224 -24.72 6.03 -3.67
N THR A 225 -24.90 5.69 -4.94
CA THR A 225 -25.22 6.67 -6.00
C THR A 225 -26.40 6.19 -6.84
N ILE A 226 -27.34 7.10 -7.12
CA ILE A 226 -28.47 6.89 -8.03
C ILE A 226 -28.19 7.70 -9.30
N THR A 227 -28.26 7.08 -10.46
CA THR A 227 -27.96 7.73 -11.74
C THR A 227 -28.73 7.10 -12.90
N GLY A 228 -28.92 7.85 -13.99
CA GLY A 228 -29.38 7.34 -15.27
C GLY A 228 -28.23 6.86 -16.18
N ASN A 229 -26.97 7.12 -15.81
CA ASN A 229 -25.80 6.74 -16.61
C ASN A 229 -25.31 5.32 -16.22
N PRO A 230 -25.11 4.40 -17.17
CA PRO A 230 -24.58 3.06 -16.90
C PRO A 230 -23.11 3.05 -16.43
N ILE A 231 -22.36 4.12 -16.63
CA ILE A 231 -20.94 4.21 -16.25
C ILE A 231 -20.77 5.21 -15.10
N ILE A 232 -20.09 4.80 -14.04
CA ILE A 232 -19.75 5.65 -12.89
C ILE A 232 -18.32 5.42 -12.42
N LYS A 233 -17.76 6.42 -11.75
CA LYS A 233 -16.45 6.37 -11.12
C LYS A 233 -16.58 6.53 -9.61
N HIS A 234 -15.76 5.82 -8.85
CA HIS A 234 -15.70 5.89 -7.39
C HIS A 234 -14.27 5.62 -6.88
N ASN A 235 -13.89 6.23 -5.77
CA ASN A 235 -12.57 6.05 -5.15
C ASN A 235 -12.75 5.58 -3.71
N TYR A 236 -11.94 4.62 -3.29
CA TYR A 236 -11.97 4.09 -1.92
C TYR A 236 -10.89 4.75 -1.05
N SER A 237 -11.30 5.24 0.13
CA SER A 237 -10.41 5.84 1.14
C SER A 237 -9.86 4.83 2.14
N LYS A 238 -10.25 3.55 2.02
CA LYS A 238 -9.79 2.45 2.88
C LYS A 238 -9.44 1.24 2.00
N CYS A 239 -8.41 0.50 2.38
CA CYS A 239 -8.13 -0.80 1.79
C CYS A 239 -9.05 -1.88 2.38
N GLY A 240 -9.28 -2.96 1.66
CA GLY A 240 -10.11 -4.07 2.12
C GLY A 240 -10.97 -4.67 1.01
N LYS A 241 -11.88 -5.56 1.42
CA LYS A 241 -12.87 -6.18 0.54
C LYS A 241 -14.17 -5.40 0.62
N PHE A 242 -14.72 -5.02 -0.53
CA PHE A 242 -16.00 -4.32 -0.62
C PHE A 242 -16.93 -5.07 -1.57
N ASN A 243 -18.19 -5.25 -1.16
CA ASN A 243 -19.21 -5.87 -1.99
C ASN A 243 -19.94 -4.77 -2.75
N VAL A 244 -19.60 -4.60 -4.02
CA VAL A 244 -20.23 -3.60 -4.89
C VAL A 244 -21.50 -4.19 -5.47
N THR A 245 -22.63 -3.56 -5.21
CA THR A 245 -23.94 -4.01 -5.69
C THR A 245 -24.49 -2.99 -6.68
N LEU A 246 -24.82 -3.47 -7.87
CA LEU A 246 -25.61 -2.76 -8.86
C LEU A 246 -27.06 -3.21 -8.74
N THR A 247 -28.00 -2.27 -8.68
CA THR A 247 -29.43 -2.52 -8.92
C THR A 247 -29.86 -1.73 -10.16
N VAL A 248 -30.39 -2.43 -11.17
CA VAL A 248 -30.97 -1.81 -12.36
C VAL A 248 -32.49 -1.81 -12.24
N THR A 249 -33.14 -0.76 -12.74
CA THR A 249 -34.61 -0.64 -12.81
C THR A 249 -35.02 -0.42 -14.25
N ASP A 250 -35.99 -1.18 -14.72
CA ASP A 250 -36.55 -1.03 -16.07
C ASP A 250 -37.67 0.01 -16.15
N ASN A 251 -38.15 0.26 -17.37
CA ASN A 251 -39.25 1.16 -17.65
C ASN A 251 -40.63 0.62 -17.25
N HIS A 252 -40.70 -0.56 -16.65
CA HIS A 252 -41.89 -1.13 -16.02
C HIS A 252 -41.83 -1.09 -14.48
N GLY A 253 -40.71 -0.62 -13.92
CA GLY A 253 -40.46 -0.53 -12.49
C GLY A 253 -39.98 -1.84 -11.84
N LEU A 254 -39.73 -2.90 -12.62
CA LEU A 254 -39.10 -4.11 -12.12
C LEU A 254 -37.60 -3.88 -11.96
N LYS A 255 -36.99 -4.70 -11.10
CA LYS A 255 -35.60 -4.53 -10.69
C LYS A 255 -34.89 -5.86 -10.65
N ASP A 256 -33.60 -5.80 -10.94
CA ASP A 256 -32.66 -6.87 -10.69
C ASP A 256 -31.37 -6.29 -10.12
N SER A 257 -30.61 -7.13 -9.41
CA SER A 257 -29.38 -6.73 -8.77
C SER A 257 -28.30 -7.78 -8.90
N THR A 258 -27.06 -7.33 -9.06
CA THR A 258 -25.88 -8.19 -9.06
C THR A 258 -24.79 -7.59 -8.19
N THR A 259 -23.95 -8.44 -7.59
CA THR A 259 -22.90 -8.04 -6.65
C THR A 259 -21.56 -8.63 -7.06
N ILE A 260 -20.52 -7.80 -7.11
CA ILE A 260 -19.13 -8.21 -7.31
C ILE A 260 -18.30 -7.74 -6.12
N GLN A 261 -17.51 -8.65 -5.53
CA GLN A 261 -16.55 -8.29 -4.50
C GLN A 261 -15.27 -7.74 -5.13
N ILE A 262 -14.88 -6.53 -4.74
CA ILE A 262 -13.62 -5.89 -5.14
C ILE A 262 -12.64 -5.87 -3.97
N GLN A 263 -11.36 -6.09 -4.23
CA GLN A 263 -10.26 -5.94 -3.28
C GLN A 263 -9.53 -4.63 -3.56
N ILE A 264 -9.47 -3.74 -2.57
CA ILE A 264 -8.69 -2.49 -2.61
C ILE A 264 -7.38 -2.72 -1.86
N ASP A 265 -6.26 -2.62 -2.56
CA ASP A 265 -4.93 -2.84 -1.98
C ASP A 265 -4.35 -1.59 -1.32
N LYS A 266 -3.47 -1.81 -0.33
CA LYS A 266 -2.63 -0.75 0.23
C LYS A 266 -1.59 -0.26 -0.79
N LEU A 267 -1.12 0.96 -0.64
CA LEU A 267 0.03 1.48 -1.37
C LEU A 267 1.30 0.70 -0.98
N LYS A 268 2.26 0.58 -1.90
CA LYS A 268 3.59 0.06 -1.57
C LYS A 268 4.45 1.20 -1.03
N SER A 269 5.31 0.91 -0.05
CA SER A 269 6.33 1.86 0.40
C SER A 269 7.74 1.43 0.05
N THR A 270 8.65 2.40 0.04
CA THR A 270 10.09 2.20 0.04
C THR A 270 10.71 3.03 1.16
N ILE A 271 11.80 2.53 1.72
CA ILE A 271 12.58 3.23 2.73
C ILE A 271 14.04 3.25 2.28
N THR A 272 14.75 4.35 2.51
CA THR A 272 16.20 4.46 2.26
C THR A 272 16.94 4.69 3.56
N ILE A 273 18.19 4.26 3.66
CA ILE A 273 19.08 4.58 4.79
C ILE A 273 20.46 4.93 4.24
N SER A 274 21.10 5.93 4.86
CA SER A 274 22.47 6.34 4.59
C SER A 274 23.10 6.88 5.87
N ALA A 275 24.36 6.55 6.10
CA ALA A 275 25.18 7.04 7.19
C ALA A 275 26.39 7.80 6.65
N ILE A 276 26.69 8.93 7.29
CA ILE A 276 27.87 9.74 6.99
C ILE A 276 28.53 10.25 8.28
N PRO A 277 29.88 10.32 8.33
CA PRO A 277 30.82 9.77 7.35
C PRO A 277 30.86 8.23 7.37
N LYS A 278 31.39 7.61 6.30
CA LYS A 278 31.45 6.13 6.15
C LYS A 278 32.55 5.49 6.99
N THR A 279 33.61 6.23 7.28
CA THR A 279 34.73 5.78 8.12
C THR A 279 34.96 6.82 9.20
N ILE A 280 35.02 6.36 10.44
CA ILE A 280 35.34 7.18 11.61
C ILE A 280 36.36 6.48 12.50
N TYR A 281 37.05 7.24 13.33
CA TYR A 281 37.80 6.68 14.46
C TYR A 281 36.87 6.51 15.68
N TRP A 282 37.18 5.52 16.52
CA TRP A 282 36.44 5.29 17.76
C TRP A 282 36.34 6.57 18.61
N GLY A 283 35.14 6.84 19.12
CA GLY A 283 34.83 8.06 19.86
C GLY A 283 34.12 9.14 19.04
N GLN A 284 34.14 9.06 17.71
CA GLN A 284 33.42 9.98 16.82
C GLN A 284 31.96 9.55 16.58
N GLU A 285 31.14 10.48 16.10
CA GLU A 285 29.74 10.24 15.76
C GLU A 285 29.53 10.14 14.25
N ILE A 286 28.46 9.46 13.86
CA ILE A 286 27.92 9.47 12.51
C ILE A 286 26.47 9.98 12.51
N THR A 287 26.05 10.54 11.39
CA THR A 287 24.66 10.90 11.12
C THR A 287 24.04 9.82 10.24
N ILE A 288 23.00 9.15 10.75
CA ILE A 288 22.15 8.22 10.01
C ILE A 288 20.92 8.99 9.53
N MET A 289 20.60 8.87 8.25
CA MET A 289 19.45 9.53 7.64
C MET A 289 18.78 8.65 6.61
N GLY A 290 17.56 9.00 6.22
CA GLY A 290 16.82 8.26 5.22
C GLY A 290 15.50 8.92 4.90
N ARG A 291 14.75 8.29 3.97
CA ARG A 291 13.44 8.76 3.56
C ARG A 291 12.48 7.60 3.38
N LEU A 292 11.25 7.79 3.86
CA LEU A 292 10.10 6.95 3.59
C LEU A 292 9.31 7.52 2.40
N THR A 293 8.99 6.67 1.44
CA THR A 293 8.16 6.99 0.27
C THR A 293 6.99 6.01 0.20
N PRO A 294 5.73 6.45 -0.03
CA PRO A 294 5.30 7.84 -0.15
C PRO A 294 5.49 8.64 1.15
N GLU A 295 5.58 9.96 1.01
CA GLU A 295 5.88 10.88 2.12
C GLU A 295 4.77 10.85 3.17
N LYS A 296 5.16 10.60 4.42
CA LYS A 296 4.25 10.49 5.55
C LYS A 296 4.91 11.08 6.78
N GLU A 297 4.19 11.96 7.47
CA GLU A 297 4.66 12.58 8.71
C GLU A 297 4.49 11.65 9.92
N ASN A 298 5.36 11.83 10.92
CA ASN A 298 5.28 11.20 12.23
C ASN A 298 5.28 9.66 12.22
N GLN A 299 5.86 9.06 11.17
CA GLN A 299 5.99 7.61 11.06
C GLN A 299 7.18 7.10 11.86
N SER A 300 6.98 6.02 12.62
CA SER A 300 8.02 5.39 13.43
C SER A 300 8.93 4.51 12.58
N ILE A 301 10.14 4.97 12.31
CA ILE A 301 11.19 4.23 11.60
C ILE A 301 12.09 3.54 12.62
N ILE A 302 12.19 2.22 12.52
CA ILE A 302 13.04 1.41 13.38
C ILE A 302 14.41 1.29 12.70
N ILE A 303 15.45 1.78 13.37
CA ILE A 303 16.84 1.64 12.94
C ILE A 303 17.45 0.50 13.75
N ARG A 304 18.09 -0.43 13.04
CA ARG A 304 18.84 -1.56 13.62
C ARG A 304 20.28 -1.53 13.15
N TYR A 305 21.15 -2.19 13.89
CA TYR A 305 22.52 -2.41 13.49
C TYR A 305 22.95 -3.85 13.75
N MET A 306 23.96 -4.27 13.01
CA MET A 306 24.66 -5.53 13.20
C MET A 306 26.16 -5.26 13.14
N ARG A 307 26.89 -5.73 14.14
CA ARG A 307 28.35 -5.58 14.20
C ARG A 307 29.00 -6.76 13.48
N VAL A 308 29.96 -6.48 12.60
CA VAL A 308 30.77 -7.48 11.91
C VAL A 308 32.15 -7.46 12.54
N ASP A 309 32.52 -8.55 13.22
CA ASP A 309 33.87 -8.74 13.76
C ASP A 309 34.75 -9.56 12.81
N ASN A 310 36.06 -9.57 13.06
CA ASN A 310 37.05 -10.25 12.23
C ASN A 310 36.93 -11.79 12.23
N SER A 311 35.97 -12.38 12.95
CA SER A 311 35.69 -13.82 12.92
C SER A 311 34.60 -14.21 11.90
N LEU A 312 33.99 -13.25 11.19
CA LEU A 312 32.88 -13.46 10.24
C LEU A 312 31.66 -14.18 10.84
N GLN A 313 31.55 -14.26 12.17
CA GLN A 313 30.43 -14.88 12.88
C GLN A 313 29.47 -13.78 13.34
N PHE A 314 28.34 -13.63 12.66
CA PHE A 314 27.36 -12.61 12.99
C PHE A 314 26.73 -12.84 14.37
N THR A 315 26.68 -11.77 15.19
CA THR A 315 25.78 -11.69 16.34
C THR A 315 24.56 -10.86 15.92
N THR A 316 23.38 -11.46 16.04
CA THR A 316 22.02 -10.96 15.75
C THR A 316 21.81 -9.44 15.65
N TRP A 317 20.89 -9.01 14.77
CA TRP A 317 20.39 -7.63 14.69
C TRP A 317 20.02 -7.06 16.07
N ARG A 318 20.51 -5.85 16.36
CA ARG A 318 20.17 -5.09 17.56
C ARG A 318 19.35 -3.87 17.18
N ASN A 319 18.33 -3.57 17.99
CA ASN A 319 17.59 -2.33 17.84
C ASN A 319 18.48 -1.16 18.29
N LEU A 320 18.71 -0.19 17.39
CA LEU A 320 19.44 1.03 17.72
C LEU A 320 18.50 2.05 18.36
N THR A 321 17.45 2.42 17.62
CA THR A 321 16.50 3.45 18.02
C THR A 321 15.25 3.40 17.16
N THR A 322 14.24 4.20 17.53
CA THR A 322 13.09 4.52 16.68
C THR A 322 13.03 6.02 16.49
N VAL A 323 13.02 6.47 15.23
CA VAL A 323 12.90 7.90 14.86
C VAL A 323 11.59 8.19 14.16
N LYS A 324 11.21 9.47 14.13
CA LYS A 324 10.02 9.95 13.45
C LYS A 324 10.38 10.61 12.13
N THR A 325 9.56 10.39 11.10
CA THR A 325 9.63 11.15 9.85
C THR A 325 9.03 12.54 10.01
N ASN A 326 9.58 13.52 9.29
CA ASN A 326 8.94 14.82 9.08
C ASN A 326 7.89 14.76 7.95
N SER A 327 7.31 15.91 7.58
CA SER A 327 6.29 16.02 6.52
C SER A 327 6.74 15.53 5.14
N THR A 328 8.05 15.51 4.84
CA THR A 328 8.61 15.02 3.57
C THR A 328 9.02 13.54 3.62
N GLY A 329 8.69 12.84 4.70
CA GLY A 329 9.08 11.45 4.93
C GLY A 329 10.54 11.27 5.36
N TYR A 330 11.29 12.35 5.59
CA TYR A 330 12.70 12.30 5.96
C TYR A 330 12.89 12.06 7.46
N TYR A 331 13.92 11.28 7.82
CA TYR A 331 14.31 11.03 9.20
C TYR A 331 15.82 11.11 9.37
N VAL A 332 16.27 11.44 10.59
CA VAL A 332 17.69 11.60 10.93
C VAL A 332 17.95 11.19 12.39
N HIS A 333 19.16 10.67 12.65
CA HIS A 333 19.64 10.28 13.97
C HIS A 333 21.17 10.44 14.04
N SER A 334 21.71 11.01 15.13
CA SER A 334 23.14 10.93 15.42
C SER A 334 23.42 9.69 16.25
N TRP A 335 24.48 8.95 15.92
CA TRP A 335 24.88 7.76 16.65
C TRP A 335 26.40 7.69 16.83
N LYS A 336 26.81 7.34 18.06
CA LYS A 336 28.19 7.06 18.45
C LYS A 336 28.38 5.56 18.67
N PRO A 337 29.06 4.84 17.76
CA PRO A 337 29.29 3.41 17.93
C PRO A 337 30.13 3.07 19.16
N GLU A 338 29.75 2.01 19.88
CA GLU A 338 30.36 1.64 21.16
C GLU A 338 31.82 1.15 21.00
N LYS A 339 32.11 0.43 19.92
CA LYS A 339 33.39 -0.24 19.69
C LYS A 339 33.90 -0.09 18.25
N PRO A 340 35.22 -0.16 18.01
CA PRO A 340 35.76 -0.31 16.66
C PRO A 340 35.31 -1.63 16.04
N ALA A 341 34.67 -1.55 14.88
CA ALA A 341 34.20 -2.67 14.07
C ALA A 341 33.60 -2.13 12.76
N MET A 342 33.25 -3.04 11.85
CA MET A 342 32.30 -2.72 10.79
C MET A 342 30.87 -2.86 11.31
N TYR A 343 29.99 -1.95 10.90
CA TYR A 343 28.58 -1.97 11.27
C TYR A 343 27.69 -1.92 10.04
N ILE A 344 26.78 -2.88 9.93
CA ILE A 344 25.70 -2.87 8.95
C ILE A 344 24.48 -2.25 9.62
N LEU A 345 24.02 -1.13 9.11
CA LEU A 345 22.81 -0.45 9.53
C LEU A 345 21.63 -0.94 8.69
N ALA A 346 20.43 -1.00 9.27
CA ALA A 346 19.20 -1.22 8.52
C ALA A 346 18.07 -0.34 9.04
N ALA A 347 17.22 0.12 8.12
CA ALA A 347 15.96 0.77 8.45
C ALA A 347 14.77 -0.10 8.07
N SER A 348 13.72 -0.01 8.88
CA SER A 348 12.43 -0.64 8.58
C SER A 348 11.26 0.20 9.10
N TRP A 349 10.16 0.13 8.37
CA TRP A 349 8.88 0.70 8.72
C TRP A 349 7.80 -0.38 8.59
N PRO A 350 6.98 -0.63 9.63
CA PRO A 350 6.00 -1.73 9.62
C PRO A 350 4.83 -1.51 8.65
N GLY A 351 4.59 -0.27 8.20
CA GLY A 351 3.41 0.09 7.42
C GLY A 351 2.30 0.67 8.29
N ASP A 352 1.20 1.04 7.64
CA ASP A 352 -0.01 1.57 8.27
C ASP A 352 -1.27 1.03 7.59
N ASP A 353 -2.45 1.58 7.91
CA ASP A 353 -3.73 1.17 7.34
C ASP A 353 -3.86 1.43 5.84
N THR A 354 -3.03 2.30 5.28
CA THR A 354 -3.09 2.72 3.87
C THR A 354 -1.96 2.16 3.02
N THR A 355 -0.84 1.77 3.65
CA THR A 355 0.42 1.49 2.96
C THR A 355 1.13 0.29 3.60
N TYR A 356 1.60 -0.65 2.80
CA TYR A 356 2.42 -1.77 3.25
C TYR A 356 3.77 -1.29 3.79
N GLY A 357 4.29 -1.98 4.81
CA GLY A 357 5.62 -1.71 5.36
C GLY A 357 6.76 -1.95 4.37
N SER A 358 7.93 -1.40 4.70
CA SER A 358 9.17 -1.56 3.95
C SER A 358 10.34 -1.82 4.89
N SER A 359 11.27 -2.68 4.49
CA SER A 359 12.38 -3.10 5.35
C SER A 359 13.62 -3.46 4.55
N ASN A 360 14.73 -3.73 5.26
CA ASN A 360 15.93 -4.38 4.75
C ASN A 360 16.73 -3.54 3.72
N LYS A 361 16.64 -2.21 3.79
CA LYS A 361 17.70 -1.39 3.19
C LYS A 361 18.82 -1.25 4.18
N THR A 362 20.02 -1.55 3.71
CA THR A 362 21.23 -1.57 4.53
C THR A 362 22.24 -0.56 4.07
N ASP A 363 23.07 -0.13 5.00
CA ASP A 363 24.24 0.69 4.73
C ASP A 363 25.39 0.27 5.65
N LEU A 364 26.63 0.52 5.23
CA LEU A 364 27.84 0.06 5.93
C LEU A 364 28.65 1.26 6.41
N ILE A 365 29.16 1.17 7.65
CA ILE A 365 30.20 2.05 8.17
C ILE A 365 31.35 1.24 8.77
N THR A 366 32.53 1.87 8.84
CA THR A 366 33.71 1.33 9.49
C THR A 366 34.13 2.24 10.64
N VAL A 367 34.31 1.66 11.82
CA VAL A 367 34.83 2.34 13.00
C VAL A 367 36.23 1.81 13.28
N GLU A 368 37.23 2.64 13.02
CA GLU A 368 38.64 2.31 13.18
C GLU A 368 39.12 2.52 14.63
N LYS A 369 40.14 1.77 15.02
CA LYS A 369 40.83 1.96 16.29
C LYS A 369 41.53 3.33 16.33
N LEU A 370 41.63 3.95 17.50
CA LEU A 370 42.42 5.18 17.65
C LEU A 370 43.89 4.89 17.34
N LYS A 371 44.55 5.84 16.67
CA LYS A 371 46.00 5.78 16.46
C LYS A 371 46.70 6.10 17.78
N SER A 372 47.66 5.27 18.19
CA SER A 372 48.51 5.52 19.35
C SER A 372 49.86 6.10 18.96
N ILE A 373 50.49 6.78 19.92
CA ILE A 373 51.87 7.25 19.86
C ILE A 373 52.56 6.84 21.15
N ILE A 374 53.77 6.29 21.03
CA ILE A 374 54.63 6.00 22.16
C ILE A 374 55.92 6.82 22.02
N THR A 375 56.24 7.59 23.06
CA THR A 375 57.46 8.41 23.12
C THR A 375 58.50 7.71 23.98
N ILE A 376 59.80 7.96 23.75
CA ILE A 376 60.88 7.34 24.53
C ILE A 376 62.01 8.34 24.79
N LYS A 377 62.59 8.26 25.99
CA LYS A 377 63.78 8.97 26.41
C LYS A 377 64.68 8.05 27.26
N VAL A 378 65.99 8.19 27.11
CA VAL A 378 66.99 7.44 27.88
C VAL A 378 67.88 8.40 28.65
N GLU A 379 68.11 8.15 29.94
CA GLU A 379 68.92 8.99 30.81
C GLU A 379 69.74 8.16 31.81
N PRO A 380 71.07 8.38 31.93
CA PRO A 380 71.91 9.25 31.09
C PRO A 380 72.29 8.62 29.74
N GLU A 381 72.57 9.42 28.72
CA GLU A 381 73.01 8.91 27.39
C GLU A 381 74.41 8.29 27.40
N LYS A 382 75.21 8.59 28.43
CA LYS A 382 76.53 8.00 28.70
C LYS A 382 76.59 7.57 30.16
N LEU A 383 77.01 6.33 30.39
CA LEU A 383 77.15 5.77 31.74
C LEU A 383 78.39 4.88 31.85
N THR A 384 78.86 4.70 33.08
CA THR A 384 79.93 3.75 33.38
C THR A 384 79.37 2.37 33.70
N LEU A 385 80.14 1.31 33.42
CA LEU A 385 79.74 -0.07 33.70
C LEU A 385 79.36 -0.23 35.18
N GLY A 386 78.16 -0.77 35.43
CA GLY A 386 77.57 -0.92 36.76
C GLY A 386 76.59 0.20 37.16
N GLN A 387 76.48 1.29 36.40
CA GLN A 387 75.42 2.29 36.57
C GLN A 387 74.12 1.85 35.91
N ASN A 388 73.01 2.35 36.46
CA ASN A 388 71.68 2.11 35.92
C ASN A 388 71.34 3.13 34.83
N ILE A 389 70.75 2.65 33.74
CA ILE A 389 70.05 3.48 32.76
C ILE A 389 68.57 3.56 33.13
N THR A 390 67.98 4.75 32.98
CA THR A 390 66.53 4.96 33.06
C THR A 390 65.97 5.14 31.66
N VAL A 391 65.05 4.26 31.27
CA VAL A 391 64.24 4.38 30.05
C VAL A 391 62.85 4.83 30.46
N LYS A 392 62.39 5.97 29.96
CA LYS A 392 61.07 6.54 30.28
C LYS A 392 60.37 7.06 29.05
N GLY A 393 59.06 7.18 29.11
CA GLY A 393 58.25 7.64 27.99
C GLY A 393 56.77 7.71 28.33
N ASN A 394 55.94 8.01 27.35
CA ASN A 394 54.49 8.14 27.50
C ASN A 394 53.76 7.44 26.35
N VAL A 395 52.61 6.82 26.66
CA VAL A 395 51.67 6.25 25.69
C VAL A 395 50.44 7.16 25.57
N THR A 396 50.17 7.64 24.35
CA THR A 396 48.95 8.41 24.04
C THR A 396 48.10 7.68 22.97
N PRO A 397 46.75 7.80 23.01
CA PRO A 397 45.94 8.46 24.03
C PRO A 397 46.00 7.74 25.40
N LEU A 398 45.59 8.42 26.47
CA LEU A 398 45.52 7.82 27.81
C LEU A 398 44.59 6.60 27.81
N GLN A 399 45.04 5.51 28.43
CA GLN A 399 44.28 4.27 28.55
C GLN A 399 43.59 4.21 29.90
N GLU A 400 42.40 3.58 29.96
CA GLU A 400 41.62 3.44 31.20
C GLU A 400 42.39 2.64 32.26
N ASN A 401 43.18 1.66 31.82
CA ASN A 401 44.01 0.81 32.68
C ASN A 401 45.47 0.93 32.27
N ALA A 402 46.38 0.70 33.23
CA ALA A 402 47.81 0.62 32.99
C ALA A 402 48.12 -0.39 31.87
N VAL A 403 48.96 0.01 30.91
CA VAL A 403 49.33 -0.85 29.78
C VAL A 403 50.77 -1.33 29.88
N CYS A 404 51.01 -2.55 29.42
CA CYS A 404 52.34 -3.14 29.36
C CYS A 404 53.11 -2.59 28.16
N VAL A 405 54.24 -1.95 28.43
CA VAL A 405 55.18 -1.44 27.43
C VAL A 405 56.38 -2.38 27.37
N ASN A 406 56.66 -2.89 26.17
CA ASN A 406 57.83 -3.69 25.88
C ASN A 406 59.01 -2.77 25.58
N ILE A 407 60.14 -2.98 26.22
CA ILE A 407 61.38 -2.23 25.97
C ILE A 407 62.42 -3.22 25.43
N THR A 408 62.83 -3.01 24.18
CA THR A 408 63.85 -3.82 23.53
C THR A 408 65.15 -3.04 23.51
N ILE A 409 66.16 -3.59 24.19
CA ILE A 409 67.53 -3.06 24.24
C ILE A 409 68.43 -4.00 23.45
N SER A 410 69.31 -3.49 22.59
CA SER A 410 70.26 -4.31 21.83
C SER A 410 71.63 -3.63 21.75
N ASN A 411 72.70 -4.42 21.73
CA ASN A 411 74.06 -3.93 21.47
C ASN A 411 74.66 -4.47 20.16
N GLY A 412 73.81 -5.01 19.27
CA GLY A 412 74.20 -5.62 18.00
C GLY A 412 74.53 -7.12 18.09
N SER A 413 74.98 -7.62 19.25
CA SER A 413 75.25 -9.06 19.46
C SER A 413 74.22 -9.73 20.36
N ASN A 414 73.65 -9.00 21.32
CA ASN A 414 72.65 -9.48 22.26
C ASN A 414 71.42 -8.57 22.25
N THR A 415 70.26 -9.15 22.58
CA THR A 415 68.99 -8.42 22.73
C THR A 415 68.37 -8.76 24.07
N TRP A 416 67.94 -7.73 24.79
CA TRP A 416 67.24 -7.83 26.07
C TRP A 416 65.84 -7.25 25.91
N ASN A 417 64.84 -8.04 26.29
CA ASN A 417 63.44 -7.63 26.29
C ASN A 417 62.98 -7.44 27.73
N LEU A 418 62.63 -6.21 28.06
CA LEU A 418 62.11 -5.80 29.35
C LEU A 418 60.63 -5.43 29.19
N THR A 419 59.90 -5.45 30.29
CA THR A 419 58.52 -4.98 30.33
C THR A 419 58.35 -4.01 31.50
N THR A 420 57.52 -3.00 31.31
CA THR A 420 57.09 -2.07 32.36
C THR A 420 55.62 -1.72 32.16
N GLN A 421 55.01 -1.07 33.13
CA GLN A 421 53.63 -0.60 33.05
C GLN A 421 53.58 0.93 33.06
N THR A 422 52.57 1.47 32.39
CA THR A 422 52.25 2.90 32.50
C THR A 422 51.60 3.20 33.85
N ASP A 423 51.77 4.42 34.33
CA ASP A 423 50.99 4.97 35.44
C ASP A 423 49.61 5.49 34.96
N VAL A 424 48.92 6.20 35.86
CA VAL A 424 47.59 6.80 35.62
C VAL A 424 47.59 7.95 34.62
N PHE A 425 48.77 8.45 34.23
CA PHE A 425 48.95 9.50 33.22
C PHE A 425 49.50 8.95 31.90
N GLY A 426 49.70 7.63 31.81
CA GLY A 426 50.25 6.97 30.62
C GLY A 426 51.78 6.98 30.57
N ASP A 427 52.45 7.48 31.60
CA ASP A 427 53.90 7.53 31.68
C ASP A 427 54.46 6.18 32.15
N TYR A 428 55.55 5.72 31.55
CA TYR A 428 56.23 4.50 31.96
C TYR A 428 57.70 4.78 32.26
N THR A 429 58.26 4.01 33.19
CA THR A 429 59.68 4.06 33.53
C THR A 429 60.21 2.63 33.73
N CYS A 430 61.41 2.36 33.23
CA CYS A 430 62.12 1.11 33.39
C CYS A 430 63.58 1.41 33.70
N ILE A 431 64.11 0.73 34.72
CA ILE A 431 65.50 0.86 35.14
C ILE A 431 66.21 -0.44 34.79
N TRP A 432 67.35 -0.34 34.13
CA TRP A 432 68.15 -1.49 33.71
C TRP A 432 69.64 -1.24 33.92
N THR A 433 70.40 -2.29 34.21
CA THR A 433 71.86 -2.20 34.39
C THR A 433 72.54 -2.95 33.24
N PRO A 434 73.30 -2.26 32.36
CA PRO A 434 73.95 -2.91 31.23
C PRO A 434 75.05 -3.89 31.71
N PRO A 435 75.09 -5.13 31.18
CA PRO A 435 76.05 -6.14 31.63
C PRO A 435 77.47 -5.92 31.08
N ASN A 436 77.61 -5.20 29.96
CA ASN A 436 78.87 -5.03 29.25
C ASN A 436 79.04 -3.59 28.73
N ILE A 437 80.28 -3.20 28.42
CA ILE A 437 80.58 -1.95 27.72
C ILE A 437 80.11 -2.02 26.24
N GLY A 438 79.77 -0.88 25.66
CA GLY A 438 79.37 -0.80 24.25
C GLY A 438 78.33 0.27 23.94
N ASN A 439 77.94 0.33 22.67
CA ASN A 439 76.83 1.16 22.21
C ASN A 439 75.55 0.33 22.21
N TYR A 440 74.48 0.90 22.74
CA TYR A 440 73.17 0.25 22.84
C TYR A 440 72.13 1.04 22.06
N THR A 441 71.18 0.33 21.45
CA THR A 441 69.94 0.87 20.90
C THR A 441 68.77 0.47 21.79
N VAL A 442 67.79 1.35 21.93
CA VAL A 442 66.58 1.15 22.73
C VAL A 442 65.35 1.55 21.93
N LYS A 443 64.33 0.70 21.95
CA LYS A 443 62.98 0.99 21.47
C LYS A 443 61.95 0.60 22.52
N ALA A 444 60.84 1.31 22.55
CA ALA A 444 59.66 0.93 23.28
C ALA A 444 58.53 0.59 22.29
N SER A 445 57.75 -0.43 22.61
CA SER A 445 56.58 -0.81 21.82
C SER A 445 55.41 -1.18 22.71
N TRP A 446 54.21 -0.88 22.20
CA TRP A 446 52.95 -1.29 22.80
C TRP A 446 52.09 -1.96 21.73
N GLN A 447 51.52 -3.11 22.06
CA GLN A 447 50.74 -3.94 21.12
C GLN A 447 49.34 -3.38 20.82
N GLY A 448 48.95 -2.26 21.45
CA GLY A 448 47.60 -1.73 21.35
C GLY A 448 46.60 -2.57 22.16
N ASN A 449 45.30 -2.33 21.92
CA ASN A 449 44.21 -3.08 22.55
C ASN A 449 42.99 -3.17 21.62
N GLU A 450 41.81 -3.48 22.15
CA GLU A 450 40.55 -3.54 21.38
C GLU A 450 40.22 -2.19 20.71
N TYR A 451 40.60 -1.07 21.33
CA TYR A 451 40.20 0.30 20.97
C TYR A 451 41.28 1.11 20.26
N VAL A 452 42.55 0.76 20.46
CA VAL A 452 43.70 1.57 20.05
C VAL A 452 44.72 0.68 19.31
N MET A 453 45.32 1.22 18.24
CA MET A 453 46.31 0.55 17.42
C MET A 453 47.63 0.28 18.20
N PRO A 454 48.47 -0.67 17.74
CA PRO A 454 49.85 -0.78 18.23
C PRO A 454 50.70 0.44 17.87
N ALA A 455 51.72 0.72 18.68
CA ALA A 455 52.71 1.76 18.40
C ALA A 455 54.12 1.33 18.78
N GLU A 456 55.09 1.86 18.04
CA GLU A 456 56.52 1.76 18.33
C GLU A 456 57.12 3.15 18.43
N SER A 457 58.09 3.30 19.32
CA SER A 457 58.81 4.56 19.50
C SER A 457 59.87 4.71 18.42
N GLU A 458 60.43 5.91 18.31
CA GLU A 458 61.73 6.08 17.67
C GLU A 458 62.83 5.24 18.37
N THR A 459 63.98 5.05 17.70
CA THR A 459 65.14 4.37 18.30
C THR A 459 66.01 5.38 19.00
N LYS A 460 66.32 5.16 20.28
CA LYS A 460 67.34 5.93 21.00
C LYS A 460 68.62 5.13 21.18
N THR A 461 69.73 5.81 21.39
CA THR A 461 71.03 5.21 21.64
C THR A 461 71.64 5.71 22.93
N PHE A 462 72.43 4.87 23.59
CA PHE A 462 73.26 5.26 24.73
C PHE A 462 74.57 4.47 24.73
N LYS A 463 75.58 4.97 25.45
CA LYS A 463 76.92 4.37 25.50
C LYS A 463 77.33 4.00 26.92
N VAL A 464 77.90 2.80 27.07
CA VAL A 464 78.44 2.30 28.33
C VAL A 464 79.96 2.20 28.22
N GLU A 465 80.67 2.85 29.14
CA GLU A 465 82.13 2.92 29.16
C GLU A 465 82.70 2.30 30.45
N GLN A 466 83.98 1.95 30.46
CA GLN A 466 84.64 1.42 31.65
C GLN A 466 84.80 2.53 32.70
N SER A 467 84.58 2.22 33.98
CA SER A 467 84.82 3.19 35.07
C SER A 467 86.24 3.73 34.98
N SER A 468 86.40 5.03 34.75
CA SER A 468 87.68 5.70 34.95
C SER A 468 88.00 5.64 36.44
N LYS A 469 89.01 4.85 36.82
CA LYS A 469 89.71 5.10 38.10
C LYS A 469 90.29 6.52 38.02
N PRO A 470 90.32 7.29 39.12
CA PRO A 470 91.07 8.55 39.12
C PRO A 470 92.55 8.25 38.83
N GLU A 471 93.07 8.82 37.75
CA GLU A 471 94.50 9.03 37.57
C GLU A 471 94.97 9.95 38.71
N GLY A 472 95.74 9.41 39.65
CA GLY A 472 96.17 10.19 40.81
C GLY A 472 96.82 9.39 41.93
N TYR A 473 97.80 8.54 41.61
CA TYR A 473 98.79 8.11 42.59
C TYR A 473 100.18 8.33 41.99
N THR A 474 100.71 9.54 42.18
CA THR A 474 102.15 9.79 42.11
C THR A 474 102.81 9.12 43.32
N PRO A 475 103.74 8.17 43.16
CA PRO A 475 104.46 7.62 44.29
C PRO A 475 105.43 8.68 44.82
N TYR A 476 105.25 9.06 46.09
CA TYR A 476 106.16 9.85 46.93
C TYR A 476 107.48 9.10 47.21
N TYR A 477 108.15 8.54 46.19
CA TYR A 477 109.38 7.76 46.34
C TYR A 477 110.63 8.38 45.70
N THR A 478 110.55 9.58 45.12
CA THR A 478 111.73 10.32 44.63
C THR A 478 112.15 11.52 45.48
N ILE A 479 111.34 11.93 46.48
CA ILE A 479 111.73 12.99 47.43
C ILE A 479 112.47 12.41 48.66
N LEU A 480 112.31 11.12 48.96
CA LEU A 480 113.04 10.47 50.06
C LEU A 480 114.51 10.15 49.71
N VAL A 481 114.88 10.06 48.44
CA VAL A 481 116.26 9.73 48.01
C VAL A 481 117.19 10.96 48.06
N ILE A 482 116.66 12.18 47.95
CA ILE A 482 117.44 13.42 48.04
C ILE A 482 117.67 13.84 49.51
N LEU A 483 116.77 13.48 50.43
CA LEU A 483 116.97 13.71 51.87
C LEU A 483 117.92 12.68 52.53
N VAL A 484 118.00 11.45 52.01
CA VAL A 484 118.89 10.42 52.55
C VAL A 484 120.35 10.60 52.06
N LEU A 485 120.56 11.14 50.87
CA LEU A 485 121.92 11.42 50.34
C LEU A 485 122.55 12.70 50.93
N THR A 486 121.77 13.65 51.43
CA THR A 486 122.29 14.85 52.13
C THR A 486 122.67 14.58 53.59
N VAL A 487 122.02 13.61 54.25
CA VAL A 487 122.38 13.19 55.63
C VAL A 487 123.60 12.26 55.64
N LEU A 488 123.83 11.45 54.59
CA LEU A 488 125.01 10.57 54.50
C LEU A 488 126.32 11.34 54.19
N ALA A 489 126.24 12.49 53.51
CA ALA A 489 127.40 13.37 53.27
C ALA A 489 127.87 14.13 54.53
N ILE A 490 126.97 14.41 55.49
CA ILE A 490 127.28 15.11 56.74
C ILE A 490 127.89 14.17 57.79
N VAL A 491 127.56 12.87 57.75
CA VAL A 491 128.11 11.86 58.68
C VAL A 491 129.54 11.42 58.30
N ILE A 492 129.92 11.49 57.02
CA ILE A 492 131.29 11.17 56.57
C ILE A 492 132.27 12.33 56.82
N ALA A 493 131.80 13.58 56.85
CA ALA A 493 132.65 14.75 57.15
C ALA A 493 133.07 14.88 58.64
N PHE A 494 132.41 14.17 59.56
CA PHE A 494 132.71 14.25 61.01
C PHE A 494 133.60 13.12 61.54
N LYS A 495 133.95 12.11 60.74
CA LYS A 495 134.74 10.94 61.19
C LYS A 495 136.24 10.95 60.83
N PHE A 496 136.74 12.00 60.15
CA PHE A 496 138.17 12.16 59.84
C PHE A 496 138.86 13.33 60.59
N LYS A 497 138.38 13.67 61.79
CA LYS A 497 139.10 14.51 62.77
C LYS A 497 139.24 13.76 64.10
N ARG A 498 140.12 12.74 64.13
CA ARG A 498 140.88 12.26 65.32
C ARG A 498 141.58 10.92 65.03
N LYS A 499 142.68 10.97 64.28
CA LYS A 499 144.04 10.49 64.62
C LYS A 499 144.87 10.44 63.35
#